data_AF-A0A7W7MNB3-F1
#
_entry.id   AF-A0A7W7MNB3-F1
#
_cell.length_a   1.000
_cell.length_b   1.000
_cell.length_c   1.000
_cell.angle_alpha   90.00
_cell.angle_beta   90.00
_cell.angle_gamma   90.00
#
_symmetry.space_group_name_H-M   'P 1'
#
loop_
_entity.id
_entity.type
_entity.pdbx_description
1 polymer ?
#
loop_
_entity_poly.entity_id
_entity_poly.type
_entity_poly.pdbx_seq_one_letter_code
_entity_poly.pdbx_strand_id
1 'polypeptide(L)'
;MSRRILAVVVTLIALLAAGRLVTPADRTGVRGQLAFLRAELDDGAAEQAQGMFPEGYLFLYALYGLAQVERGQVAEARWALSRLETPAGREPFSASLTPAYGVFYQGWTNWLRGGVLSLRPDPALRRDFEASSAELAAAFDASPTPYLAAYPGQAWPVDSTVAIASLRLHDKLLPPRYAGTVARWLTGVRQRLDPATGLLPHTVDPVTGAPTSVARGTSQSIIQRFLVDIDPAFARAQYLRFRSLFVVQPLRLGPAVREYPVGTDGPADVDSGPLPLGVSLSATAVTLGAAAVAGDRQLAGALANYGELLGVPVSTPWSKRYAAGVLPIGDAFVAWSKTARPWVSAAQPPPSPVLTRWWRLPFLAALALAVLLAWLPLIRRRAGASAGAGIASAGAGGDEAGARRGQAGDEQAGAGPEQGDEPVGALGVAAGHGEEEAAGHEDRGGQHAE
;
A
#
# COMPACT_ATOMS: atom_id res chain seq x y z
N MET A 1 3.54 -17.09 -36.45
CA MET A 1 2.70 -17.55 -35.32
C MET A 1 2.89 -16.67 -34.07
N SER A 2 4.14 -16.46 -33.62
CA SER A 2 4.48 -15.67 -32.41
C SER A 2 3.79 -14.29 -32.30
N ARG A 3 3.80 -13.45 -33.34
CA ARG A 3 3.16 -12.10 -33.30
C ARG A 3 1.64 -12.11 -33.08
N ARG A 4 0.94 -13.14 -33.55
CA ARG A 4 -0.52 -13.29 -33.32
C ARG A 4 -0.80 -13.69 -31.88
N ILE A 5 -0.02 -14.63 -31.35
CA ILE A 5 -0.11 -15.07 -29.95
C ILE A 5 0.12 -13.87 -29.02
N LEU A 6 1.17 -13.08 -29.26
CA LEU A 6 1.45 -11.87 -28.48
C LEU A 6 0.27 -10.87 -28.51
N ALA A 7 -0.30 -10.59 -29.69
CA ALA A 7 -1.43 -9.67 -29.81
C ALA A 7 -2.68 -10.16 -29.05
N VAL A 8 -2.95 -11.47 -29.08
CA VAL A 8 -4.02 -12.09 -28.29
C VAL A 8 -3.75 -11.95 -26.79
N VAL A 9 -2.53 -12.24 -26.33
CA VAL A 9 -2.15 -12.12 -24.91
C VAL A 9 -2.32 -10.67 -24.43
N VAL A 10 -1.81 -9.68 -25.18
CA VAL A 10 -1.98 -8.26 -24.85
C VAL A 10 -3.46 -7.87 -24.78
N THR A 11 -4.28 -8.38 -25.70
CA THR A 11 -5.73 -8.13 -25.70
C THR A 11 -6.39 -8.70 -24.43
N LEU A 12 -6.07 -9.94 -24.05
CA LEU A 12 -6.62 -10.57 -22.84
C LEU A 12 -6.21 -9.82 -21.57
N ILE A 13 -4.94 -9.41 -21.45
CA ILE A 13 -4.44 -8.60 -20.33
C ILE A 13 -5.18 -7.26 -20.29
N ALA A 14 -5.33 -6.58 -21.42
CA ALA A 14 -6.01 -5.29 -21.51
C ALA A 14 -7.50 -5.40 -21.14
N LEU A 15 -8.19 -6.46 -21.57
CA LEU A 15 -9.59 -6.71 -21.20
C LEU A 15 -9.73 -7.00 -19.70
N LEU A 16 -8.83 -7.80 -19.13
CA LEU A 16 -8.81 -8.06 -17.68
C LEU A 16 -8.56 -6.78 -16.88
N ALA A 17 -7.59 -5.96 -17.30
CA ALA A 17 -7.26 -4.68 -16.68
C ALA A 17 -8.43 -3.68 -16.77
N ALA A 18 -9.05 -3.57 -17.95
CA ALA A 18 -10.23 -2.73 -18.15
C ALA A 18 -11.39 -3.20 -17.27
N GLY A 19 -11.62 -4.51 -17.20
CA GLY A 19 -12.62 -5.12 -16.32
C GLY A 19 -12.43 -4.70 -14.86
N ARG A 20 -11.23 -4.88 -14.31
CA ARG A 20 -10.91 -4.50 -12.91
C ARG A 20 -11.11 -3.01 -12.61
N LEU A 21 -10.89 -2.17 -13.62
CA LEU A 21 -11.03 -0.71 -13.47
C LEU A 21 -12.50 -0.26 -13.45
N VAL A 22 -13.39 -0.97 -14.18
CA VAL A 22 -14.79 -0.55 -14.38
C VAL A 22 -15.79 -1.33 -13.53
N THR A 23 -15.51 -2.57 -13.15
CA THR A 23 -16.39 -3.35 -12.28
C THR A 23 -16.35 -2.76 -10.87
N PRO A 24 -17.47 -2.72 -10.13
CA PRO A 24 -17.44 -2.32 -8.73
C PRO A 24 -16.40 -3.11 -7.96
N ALA A 25 -15.53 -2.43 -7.22
CA ALA A 25 -14.43 -3.10 -6.52
C ALA A 25 -14.97 -4.15 -5.54
N ASP A 26 -14.42 -5.36 -5.66
CA ASP A 26 -14.91 -6.51 -4.94
C ASP A 26 -14.58 -6.42 -3.43
N ARG A 27 -15.63 -6.23 -2.62
CA ARG A 27 -15.56 -6.33 -1.15
C ARG A 27 -15.62 -7.78 -0.66
N THR A 28 -16.07 -8.73 -1.49
CA THR A 28 -16.17 -10.15 -1.12
C THR A 28 -14.82 -10.83 -1.05
N GLY A 29 -13.84 -10.39 -1.85
CA GLY A 29 -12.46 -10.87 -1.83
C GLY A 29 -11.69 -10.66 -0.52
N VAL A 30 -12.19 -9.80 0.39
CA VAL A 30 -11.58 -9.62 1.72
C VAL A 30 -11.56 -10.92 2.52
N ARG A 31 -12.57 -11.80 2.36
CA ARG A 31 -12.58 -13.10 3.04
C ARG A 31 -11.39 -13.97 2.62
N GLY A 32 -11.12 -14.05 1.31
CA GLY A 32 -9.97 -14.78 0.80
C GLY A 32 -8.65 -14.15 1.22
N GLN A 33 -8.61 -12.83 1.33
CA GLN A 33 -7.42 -12.10 1.78
C GLN A 33 -7.10 -12.38 3.25
N LEU A 34 -8.11 -12.39 4.12
CA LEU A 34 -7.94 -12.74 5.52
C LEU A 34 -7.61 -14.22 5.71
N ALA A 35 -8.11 -15.11 4.85
CA ALA A 35 -7.72 -16.53 4.86
C ALA A 35 -6.23 -16.71 4.50
N PHE A 36 -5.73 -15.96 3.51
CA PHE A 36 -4.30 -15.91 3.20
C PHE A 36 -3.49 -15.39 4.40
N LEU A 37 -3.86 -14.23 4.93
CA LEU A 37 -3.17 -13.62 6.08
C LEU A 37 -3.15 -14.54 7.30
N ARG A 38 -4.24 -15.28 7.55
CA ARG A 38 -4.29 -16.22 8.66
C ARG A 38 -3.24 -17.32 8.52
N ALA A 39 -3.12 -17.92 7.33
CA ALA A 39 -2.11 -18.94 7.07
C ALA A 39 -0.69 -18.38 7.24
N GLU A 40 -0.40 -17.21 6.66
CA GLU A 40 0.91 -16.57 6.80
C GLU A 40 1.26 -16.23 8.26
N LEU A 41 0.28 -15.78 9.05
CA LEU A 41 0.48 -15.52 10.47
C LEU A 41 0.73 -16.80 11.28
N ASP A 42 0.06 -17.90 10.96
CA ASP A 42 0.33 -19.21 11.58
C ASP A 42 1.74 -19.72 11.19
N ASP A 43 2.26 -19.33 10.02
CA ASP A 43 3.60 -19.65 9.50
C ASP A 43 4.71 -18.65 9.91
N GLY A 44 4.42 -17.72 10.82
CA GLY A 44 5.42 -16.81 11.42
C GLY A 44 5.72 -15.55 10.58
N ALA A 45 4.80 -15.11 9.73
CA ALA A 45 4.98 -13.88 8.94
C ALA A 45 5.11 -12.62 9.80
N ALA A 46 4.56 -12.60 11.02
CA ALA A 46 4.66 -11.47 11.94
C ALA A 46 6.10 -11.25 12.44
N GLU A 47 6.77 -12.33 12.83
CA GLU A 47 8.17 -12.34 13.25
C GLU A 47 9.08 -11.94 12.08
N GLN A 48 8.81 -12.46 10.87
CA GLN A 48 9.55 -12.05 9.67
C GLN A 48 9.36 -10.57 9.36
N ALA A 49 8.13 -10.05 9.47
CA ALA A 49 7.85 -8.64 9.25
C ALA A 49 8.55 -7.74 10.27
N GLN A 50 8.69 -8.18 11.53
CA GLN A 50 9.43 -7.45 12.56
C GLN A 50 10.91 -7.24 12.19
N GLY A 51 11.52 -8.17 11.47
CA GLY A 51 12.88 -8.02 10.95
C GLY A 51 13.01 -7.04 9.78
N MET A 52 11.90 -6.66 9.15
CA MET A 52 11.86 -5.74 8.00
C MET A 52 11.35 -4.35 8.37
N PHE A 53 10.45 -4.26 9.35
CA PHE A 53 9.76 -3.04 9.76
C PHE A 53 9.76 -2.94 11.30
N PRO A 54 10.03 -1.77 11.90
CA PRO A 54 10.07 -1.62 13.36
C PRO A 54 8.77 -2.03 14.06
N GLU A 55 7.63 -1.91 13.38
CA GLU A 55 6.30 -2.26 13.89
C GLU A 55 5.68 -3.49 13.19
N GLY A 56 6.48 -4.25 12.44
CA GLY A 56 5.98 -5.30 11.54
C GLY A 56 5.10 -6.35 12.23
N TYR A 57 5.52 -6.82 13.42
CA TYR A 57 4.75 -7.79 14.20
C TYR A 57 3.39 -7.21 14.61
N LEU A 58 3.43 -6.00 15.18
CA LEU A 58 2.24 -5.33 15.70
C LEU A 58 1.25 -5.03 14.58
N PHE A 59 1.70 -4.46 13.47
CA PHE A 59 0.80 -4.11 12.37
C PHE A 59 0.13 -5.34 11.78
N LEU A 60 0.85 -6.44 11.57
CA LEU A 60 0.25 -7.65 11.00
C LEU A 60 -0.90 -8.19 11.85
N TYR A 61 -0.68 -8.37 13.15
CA TYR A 61 -1.74 -8.83 14.06
C TYR A 61 -2.84 -7.78 14.28
N ALA A 62 -2.48 -6.51 14.48
CA ALA A 62 -3.46 -5.45 14.70
C ALA A 62 -4.38 -5.28 13.49
N LEU A 63 -3.84 -5.14 12.28
CA LEU A 63 -4.61 -4.90 11.07
C LEU A 63 -5.47 -6.12 10.70
N TYR A 64 -4.94 -7.35 10.87
CA TYR A 64 -5.72 -8.57 10.73
C TYR A 64 -6.88 -8.61 11.73
N GLY A 65 -6.59 -8.39 13.02
CA GLY A 65 -7.59 -8.41 14.09
C GLY A 65 -8.68 -7.36 13.87
N LEU A 66 -8.31 -6.14 13.49
CA LEU A 66 -9.26 -5.05 13.21
C LEU A 66 -10.13 -5.37 11.99
N ALA A 67 -9.56 -5.92 10.92
CA ALA A 67 -10.35 -6.38 9.78
C ALA A 67 -11.34 -7.49 10.17
N GLN A 68 -10.98 -8.36 11.11
CA GLN A 68 -11.87 -9.40 11.65
C GLN A 68 -12.95 -8.82 12.57
N VAL A 69 -12.65 -7.76 13.34
CA VAL A 69 -13.67 -7.01 14.09
C VAL A 69 -14.75 -6.46 13.14
N GLU A 70 -14.33 -5.84 12.04
CA GLU A 70 -15.25 -5.29 11.04
C GLU A 70 -16.15 -6.36 10.39
N ARG A 71 -15.71 -7.61 10.38
CA ARG A 71 -16.45 -8.77 9.88
C ARG A 71 -17.24 -9.52 10.96
N GLY A 72 -17.21 -9.04 12.21
CA GLY A 72 -17.87 -9.70 13.33
C GLY A 72 -17.24 -11.04 13.75
N GLN A 73 -15.97 -11.30 13.38
CA GLN A 73 -15.28 -12.55 13.69
C GLN A 73 -14.53 -12.46 15.02
N VAL A 74 -15.27 -12.56 16.13
CA VAL A 74 -14.74 -12.34 17.49
C VAL A 74 -13.58 -13.28 17.87
N ALA A 75 -13.63 -14.55 17.46
CA ALA A 75 -12.61 -15.53 17.81
C ALA A 75 -11.26 -15.17 17.18
N GLU A 76 -11.26 -14.80 15.90
CA GLU A 76 -10.08 -14.37 15.16
C GLU A 76 -9.52 -13.05 15.68
N ALA A 77 -10.40 -12.08 15.95
CA ALA A 77 -9.98 -10.79 16.50
C ALA A 77 -9.37 -10.94 17.91
N ARG A 78 -9.94 -11.81 18.76
CA ARG A 78 -9.38 -12.13 20.08
C ARG A 78 -8.05 -12.86 19.99
N TRP A 79 -7.92 -13.81 19.06
CA TRP A 79 -6.66 -14.49 18.82
C TRP A 79 -5.56 -13.48 18.45
N ALA A 80 -5.83 -12.58 17.51
CA ALA A 80 -4.89 -11.55 17.11
C ALA A 80 -4.50 -10.63 18.28
N LEU A 81 -5.47 -10.19 19.09
CA LEU A 81 -5.22 -9.41 20.30
C LEU A 81 -4.30 -10.15 21.28
N SER A 82 -4.55 -11.44 21.51
CA SER A 82 -3.73 -12.25 22.42
C SER A 82 -2.27 -12.35 21.97
N ARG A 83 -2.00 -12.22 20.66
CA ARG A 83 -0.64 -12.22 20.10
C ARG A 83 0.08 -10.90 20.35
N LEU A 84 -0.62 -9.77 20.20
CA LEU A 84 -0.08 -8.45 20.56
C LEU A 84 0.34 -8.36 22.03
N GLU A 85 -0.39 -9.05 22.92
CA GLU A 85 -0.15 -9.02 24.37
C GLU A 85 0.93 -10.02 24.85
N THR A 86 1.58 -10.73 23.92
CA THR A 86 2.72 -11.60 24.25
C THR A 86 3.99 -10.80 24.50
N PRO A 87 5.03 -11.39 25.13
CA PRO A 87 6.36 -10.77 25.19
C PRO A 87 6.89 -10.35 23.81
N ALA A 88 6.70 -11.18 22.78
CA ALA A 88 7.14 -10.86 21.42
C ALA A 88 6.44 -9.61 20.85
N GLY A 89 5.15 -9.44 21.11
CA GLY A 89 4.40 -8.24 20.69
C GLY A 89 4.82 -6.94 21.39
N ARG A 90 5.48 -7.05 22.55
CA ARG A 90 5.97 -5.92 23.35
C ARG A 90 7.46 -5.64 23.16
N GLU A 91 8.23 -6.62 22.73
CA GLU A 91 9.70 -6.58 22.65
C GLU A 91 10.26 -5.35 21.93
N PRO A 92 9.68 -4.88 20.80
CA PRO A 92 10.19 -3.70 20.10
C PRO A 92 9.96 -2.37 20.85
N PHE A 93 9.10 -2.38 21.88
CA PHE A 93 8.60 -1.19 22.53
C PHE A 93 9.18 -1.04 23.93
N SER A 94 9.60 0.17 24.29
CA SER A 94 10.26 0.40 25.57
C SER A 94 9.27 0.49 26.73
N ALA A 95 9.43 -0.39 27.73
CA ALA A 95 8.64 -0.39 28.96
C ALA A 95 8.85 0.87 29.83
N SER A 96 9.91 1.67 29.59
CA SER A 96 10.20 2.89 30.36
C SER A 96 9.42 4.11 29.89
N LEU A 97 8.67 4.01 28.79
CA LEU A 97 7.81 5.07 28.31
C LEU A 97 6.59 5.26 29.22
N THR A 98 5.90 6.39 29.04
CA THR A 98 4.62 6.67 29.72
C THR A 98 3.56 6.99 28.65
N PRO A 99 2.53 6.13 28.46
CA PRO A 99 2.33 4.84 29.12
C PRO A 99 3.43 3.82 28.77
N ALA A 100 3.55 2.75 29.57
CA ALA A 100 4.55 1.70 29.31
C ALA A 100 4.40 1.16 27.87
N TYR A 101 5.50 0.90 27.18
CA TYR A 101 5.54 0.48 25.76
C TYR A 101 5.10 1.57 24.76
N GLY A 102 4.87 2.81 25.21
CA GLY A 102 4.62 3.94 24.32
C GLY A 102 3.21 3.99 23.74
N VAL A 103 2.85 5.17 23.23
CA VAL A 103 1.48 5.45 22.76
C VAL A 103 1.10 4.66 21.50
N PHE A 104 2.07 4.30 20.66
CA PHE A 104 1.85 3.47 19.48
C PHE A 104 1.28 2.10 19.87
N TYR A 105 2.05 1.32 20.65
CA TYR A 105 1.64 -0.01 21.09
C TYR A 105 0.31 0.05 21.86
N GLN A 106 0.21 0.97 22.81
CA GLN A 106 -0.96 1.08 23.68
C GLN A 106 -2.21 1.51 22.91
N GLY A 107 -2.09 2.48 22.00
CA GLY A 107 -3.22 2.97 21.20
C GLY A 107 -3.81 1.90 20.29
N TRP A 108 -2.97 1.22 19.50
CA TRP A 108 -3.40 0.16 18.60
C TRP A 108 -3.98 -1.04 19.35
N THR A 109 -3.32 -1.49 20.42
CA THR A 109 -3.78 -2.62 21.23
C THR A 109 -5.10 -2.30 21.92
N ASN A 110 -5.24 -1.11 22.52
CA ASN A 110 -6.46 -0.70 23.20
C ASN A 110 -7.63 -0.50 22.22
N TRP A 111 -7.38 0.01 21.00
CA TRP A 111 -8.38 0.09 19.94
C TRP A 111 -8.89 -1.30 19.52
N LEU A 112 -7.98 -2.26 19.28
CA LEU A 112 -8.38 -3.64 18.98
C LEU A 112 -9.15 -4.29 20.14
N ARG A 113 -8.70 -4.06 21.39
CA ARG A 113 -9.37 -4.56 22.60
C ARG A 113 -10.81 -4.06 22.71
N GLY A 114 -11.04 -2.76 22.52
CA GLY A 114 -12.37 -2.17 22.46
C GLY A 114 -13.20 -2.75 21.30
N GLY A 115 -12.57 -2.99 20.14
CA GLY A 115 -13.20 -3.65 19.00
C GLY A 115 -13.70 -5.06 19.32
N VAL A 116 -12.87 -5.90 19.94
CA VAL A 116 -13.27 -7.25 20.39
C VAL A 116 -14.40 -7.18 21.41
N LEU A 117 -14.31 -6.27 22.39
CA LEU A 117 -15.34 -6.06 23.41
C LEU A 117 -16.68 -5.61 22.81
N SER A 118 -16.65 -4.82 21.73
CA SER A 118 -17.86 -4.37 21.02
C SER A 118 -18.65 -5.51 20.36
N LEU A 119 -17.99 -6.63 20.05
CA LEU A 119 -18.63 -7.80 19.43
C LEU A 119 -19.22 -8.77 20.43
N ARG A 120 -18.59 -8.91 21.61
CA ARG A 120 -19.03 -9.85 22.64
C ARG A 120 -18.64 -9.36 24.03
N PRO A 121 -19.59 -9.27 24.99
CA PRO A 121 -19.27 -8.98 26.38
C PRO A 121 -18.27 -9.98 26.96
N ASP A 122 -17.25 -9.46 27.62
CA ASP A 122 -16.26 -10.24 28.36
C ASP A 122 -15.80 -9.44 29.59
N PRO A 123 -16.08 -9.90 30.81
CA PRO A 123 -15.71 -9.17 32.03
C PRO A 123 -14.21 -8.99 32.23
N ALA A 124 -13.37 -9.96 31.83
CA ALA A 124 -11.93 -9.85 31.98
C ALA A 124 -11.39 -8.81 30.99
N LEU A 125 -11.76 -8.94 29.72
CA LEU A 125 -11.38 -8.00 28.67
C LEU A 125 -11.84 -6.57 28.96
N ARG A 126 -13.05 -6.43 29.56
CA ARG A 126 -13.57 -5.14 30.00
C ARG A 126 -12.68 -4.49 31.05
N ARG A 127 -12.23 -5.23 32.07
CA ARG A 127 -11.32 -4.69 33.10
C ARG A 127 -10.01 -4.23 32.48
N ASP A 128 -9.44 -5.02 31.58
CA ASP A 128 -8.18 -4.68 30.90
C ASP A 128 -8.35 -3.43 30.02
N PHE A 129 -9.49 -3.31 29.33
CA PHE A 129 -9.83 -2.14 28.53
C PHE A 129 -10.05 -0.87 29.38
N GLU A 130 -10.75 -0.98 30.51
CA GLU A 130 -10.92 0.12 31.47
C GLU A 130 -9.57 0.56 32.05
N ALA A 131 -8.69 -0.39 32.41
CA ALA A 131 -7.37 -0.12 32.96
C ALA A 131 -6.45 0.58 31.93
N SER A 132 -6.30 0.02 30.72
CA SER A 132 -5.48 0.63 29.66
C SER A 132 -6.03 2.00 29.23
N SER A 133 -7.35 2.18 29.18
CA SER A 133 -7.94 3.49 28.85
C SER A 133 -7.67 4.52 29.94
N ALA A 134 -7.68 4.11 31.22
CA ALA A 134 -7.34 4.99 32.33
C ALA A 134 -5.85 5.39 32.30
N GLU A 135 -4.94 4.45 32.01
CA GLU A 135 -3.51 4.73 31.86
C GLU A 135 -3.24 5.70 30.71
N LEU A 136 -3.83 5.46 29.54
CA LEU A 136 -3.74 6.36 28.39
C LEU A 136 -4.25 7.76 28.72
N ALA A 137 -5.42 7.87 29.35
CA ALA A 137 -5.99 9.16 29.72
C ALA A 137 -5.12 9.90 30.73
N ALA A 138 -4.61 9.20 31.74
CA ALA A 138 -3.69 9.79 32.73
C ALA A 138 -2.40 10.31 32.07
N ALA A 139 -1.82 9.54 31.13
CA ALA A 139 -0.64 9.97 30.40
C ALA A 139 -0.90 11.24 29.56
N PHE A 140 -2.02 11.30 28.83
CA PHE A 140 -2.41 12.51 28.09
C PHE A 140 -2.68 13.70 29.00
N ASP A 141 -3.30 13.48 30.15
CA ASP A 141 -3.65 14.54 31.10
C ASP A 141 -2.43 15.11 31.82
N ALA A 142 -1.39 14.31 32.03
CA ALA A 142 -0.12 14.73 32.62
C ALA A 142 0.84 15.36 31.59
N SER A 143 0.61 15.13 30.29
CA SER A 143 1.51 15.62 29.24
C SER A 143 1.32 17.11 28.95
N PRO A 144 2.41 17.90 28.78
CA PRO A 144 2.32 19.29 28.35
C PRO A 144 1.97 19.45 26.86
N THR A 145 2.01 18.36 26.10
CA THR A 145 1.72 18.32 24.66
C THR A 145 0.62 17.31 24.34
N PRO A 146 -0.13 17.47 23.24
CA PRO A 146 -1.12 16.48 22.81
C PRO A 146 -0.48 15.20 22.22
N TYR A 147 0.85 15.12 22.15
CA TYR A 147 1.57 14.03 21.48
C TYR A 147 2.45 13.30 22.48
N LEU A 148 2.03 12.09 22.83
CA LEU A 148 2.82 11.18 23.67
C LEU A 148 3.91 10.52 22.83
N ALA A 149 4.98 10.10 23.51
CA ALA A 149 6.08 9.39 22.87
C ALA A 149 5.65 7.99 22.40
N ALA A 150 5.95 7.67 21.15
CA ALA A 150 5.80 6.32 20.60
C ALA A 150 7.07 5.49 20.85
N TYR A 151 8.22 6.16 20.77
CA TYR A 151 9.56 5.62 21.03
C TYR A 151 10.34 6.57 21.95
N PRO A 152 11.43 6.11 22.60
CA PRO A 152 12.27 6.97 23.43
C PRO A 152 12.69 8.25 22.70
N GLY A 153 12.29 9.40 23.23
CA GLY A 153 12.60 10.72 22.68
C GLY A 153 11.90 11.07 21.37
N GLN A 154 10.88 10.32 20.94
CA GLN A 154 10.26 10.52 19.63
C GLN A 154 8.73 10.40 19.69
N ALA A 155 8.04 11.35 19.06
CA ALA A 155 6.58 11.44 19.06
C ALA A 155 6.02 11.67 17.65
N TRP A 156 5.03 10.86 17.29
CA TRP A 156 4.27 10.98 16.05
C TRP A 156 2.80 11.31 16.37
N PRO A 157 2.24 12.39 15.81
CA PRO A 157 0.83 12.73 15.98
C PRO A 157 -0.16 11.64 15.57
N VAL A 158 0.21 10.81 14.59
CA VAL A 158 -0.63 9.68 14.14
C VAL A 158 -0.91 8.69 15.27
N ASP A 159 0.07 8.39 16.11
CA ASP A 159 -0.05 7.37 17.14
C ASP A 159 -0.93 7.83 18.30
N SER A 160 -0.74 9.09 18.70
CA SER A 160 -1.61 9.73 19.69
C SER A 160 -3.06 9.84 19.18
N THR A 161 -3.25 10.00 17.87
CA THR A 161 -4.60 10.01 17.27
C THR A 161 -5.30 8.65 17.45
N VAL A 162 -4.60 7.53 17.21
CA VAL A 162 -5.17 6.18 17.43
C VAL A 162 -5.54 5.97 18.90
N ALA A 163 -4.67 6.37 19.82
CA ALA A 163 -4.93 6.24 21.26
C ALA A 163 -6.14 7.07 21.72
N ILE A 164 -6.27 8.31 21.26
CA ILE A 164 -7.43 9.17 21.58
C ILE A 164 -8.72 8.60 21.00
N ALA A 165 -8.68 8.03 19.79
CA ALA A 165 -9.83 7.31 19.25
C ALA A 165 -10.24 6.15 20.17
N SER A 166 -9.30 5.40 20.73
CA SER A 166 -9.61 4.32 21.69
C SER A 166 -10.33 4.80 22.96
N LEU A 167 -10.01 6.00 23.46
CA LEU A 167 -10.74 6.60 24.59
C LEU A 167 -12.18 6.99 24.21
N ARG A 168 -12.40 7.42 22.96
CA ARG A 168 -13.75 7.68 22.44
C ARG A 168 -14.55 6.41 22.23
N LEU A 169 -13.90 5.33 21.82
CA LEU A 169 -14.50 4.01 21.77
C LEU A 169 -14.87 3.52 23.18
N HIS A 170 -14.04 3.78 24.19
CA HIS A 170 -14.40 3.53 25.58
C HIS A 170 -15.69 4.24 25.96
N ASP A 171 -15.77 5.56 25.77
CA ASP A 171 -16.96 6.34 26.11
C ASP A 171 -18.22 5.91 25.33
N LYS A 172 -18.05 5.22 24.19
CA LYS A 172 -19.14 4.65 23.40
C LYS A 172 -19.65 3.32 23.98
N LEU A 173 -18.74 2.48 24.47
CA LEU A 173 -19.05 1.11 24.93
C LEU A 173 -19.37 1.04 26.42
N LEU A 174 -18.81 1.95 27.21
CA LEU A 174 -18.84 1.98 28.67
C LEU A 174 -19.27 3.37 29.17
N PRO A 175 -19.57 3.55 30.48
CA PRO A 175 -19.91 4.87 31.00
C PRO A 175 -18.87 5.93 30.61
N PRO A 176 -19.28 7.05 29.96
CA PRO A 176 -18.35 8.06 29.48
C PRO A 176 -17.50 8.67 30.59
N ARG A 177 -16.20 8.81 30.35
CA ARG A 177 -15.22 9.34 31.31
C ARG A 177 -14.19 10.30 30.69
N TYR A 178 -13.89 10.16 29.40
CA TYR A 178 -12.70 10.78 28.83
C TYR A 178 -12.96 12.04 27.98
N ALA A 179 -14.19 12.57 28.00
CA ALA A 179 -14.55 13.79 27.26
C ALA A 179 -13.61 14.97 27.54
N GLY A 180 -13.18 15.15 28.80
CA GLY A 180 -12.24 16.22 29.19
C GLY A 180 -10.85 16.05 28.58
N THR A 181 -10.28 14.85 28.66
CA THR A 181 -8.98 14.49 28.05
C THR A 181 -9.02 14.73 26.54
N VAL A 182 -10.07 14.26 25.86
CA VAL A 182 -10.20 14.43 24.40
C VAL A 182 -10.35 15.90 24.01
N ALA A 183 -11.10 16.70 24.78
CA ALA A 183 -11.26 18.13 24.51
C ALA A 183 -9.93 18.90 24.66
N ARG A 184 -9.12 18.58 25.69
CA ARG A 184 -7.77 19.13 25.85
C ARG A 184 -6.86 18.74 24.70
N TRP A 185 -6.85 17.45 24.33
CA TRP A 185 -6.08 16.96 23.19
C TRP A 185 -6.43 17.69 21.89
N LEU A 186 -7.71 17.80 21.55
CA LEU A 186 -8.18 18.51 20.36
C LEU A 186 -7.76 19.99 20.35
N THR A 187 -7.82 20.65 21.51
CA THR A 187 -7.36 22.04 21.66
C THR A 187 -5.87 22.14 21.38
N GLY A 188 -5.05 21.25 21.96
CA GLY A 188 -3.62 21.19 21.73
C GLY A 188 -3.24 20.92 20.28
N VAL A 189 -3.94 19.99 19.63
CA VAL A 189 -3.74 19.64 18.20
C VAL A 189 -4.05 20.83 17.30
N ARG A 190 -5.17 21.51 17.50
CA ARG A 190 -5.57 22.68 16.67
C ARG A 190 -4.55 23.82 16.71
N GLN A 191 -3.81 23.94 17.81
CA GLN A 191 -2.74 24.94 17.98
C GLN A 191 -1.40 24.53 17.36
N ARG A 192 -1.23 23.24 17.02
CA ARG A 192 0.05 22.64 16.60
C ARG A 192 -0.06 21.93 15.25
N LEU A 193 -0.97 22.40 14.40
CA LEU A 193 -1.02 21.94 13.01
C LEU A 193 0.25 22.39 12.28
N ASP A 194 0.67 21.59 11.31
CA ASP A 194 1.69 21.96 10.33
C ASP A 194 1.29 23.29 9.69
N PRO A 195 2.07 24.38 9.84
CA PRO A 195 1.72 25.68 9.32
C PRO A 195 1.64 25.73 7.79
N ALA A 196 2.36 24.85 7.08
CA ALA A 196 2.37 24.82 5.62
C ALA A 196 1.09 24.18 5.06
N THR A 197 0.60 23.12 5.70
CA THR A 197 -0.55 22.35 5.19
C THR A 197 -1.81 22.53 6.00
N GLY A 198 -1.75 23.09 7.21
CA GLY A 198 -2.86 23.13 8.16
C GLY A 198 -3.43 21.76 8.50
N LEU A 199 -2.60 20.71 8.43
CA LEU A 199 -2.90 19.33 8.84
C LEU A 199 -2.07 18.96 10.07
N LEU A 200 -2.35 17.82 10.72
CA LEU A 200 -1.42 17.30 11.73
C LEU A 200 -0.04 17.00 11.09
N PRO A 201 1.09 17.39 11.71
CA PRO A 201 2.41 17.11 11.15
C PRO A 201 2.74 15.61 11.21
N HIS A 202 3.79 15.20 10.49
CA HIS A 202 4.27 13.81 10.54
C HIS A 202 5.03 13.50 11.84
N THR A 203 5.94 14.40 12.25
CA THR A 203 6.69 14.32 13.51
C THR A 203 6.61 15.63 14.27
N VAL A 204 6.80 15.55 15.59
CA VAL A 204 6.86 16.69 16.49
C VAL A 204 8.01 16.56 17.46
N ASP A 205 8.39 17.69 18.05
CA ASP A 205 9.24 17.68 19.24
C ASP A 205 8.44 17.10 20.42
N PRO A 206 8.94 16.06 21.12
CA PRO A 206 8.18 15.35 22.14
C PRO A 206 7.94 16.17 23.43
N VAL A 207 8.69 17.25 23.65
CA VAL A 207 8.60 18.09 24.86
C VAL A 207 7.65 19.26 24.66
N THR A 208 7.70 19.90 23.49
CA THR A 208 6.93 21.10 23.16
C THR A 208 5.68 20.80 22.33
N GLY A 209 5.69 19.67 21.60
CA GLY A 209 4.70 19.30 20.60
C GLY A 209 4.80 20.13 19.32
N ALA A 210 5.86 20.93 19.14
CA ALA A 210 6.04 21.75 17.95
C ALA A 210 6.25 20.85 16.72
N PRO A 211 5.62 21.16 15.56
CA PRO A 211 5.89 20.46 14.31
C PRO A 211 7.39 20.47 13.96
N THR A 212 7.97 19.29 13.74
CA THR A 212 9.37 19.14 13.28
C THR A 212 9.47 18.70 11.83
N SER A 213 8.36 18.27 11.24
CA SER A 213 8.22 17.99 9.82
C SER A 213 6.85 18.39 9.29
N VAL A 214 6.75 18.51 7.98
CA VAL A 214 5.46 18.73 7.29
C VAL A 214 4.54 17.52 7.46
N ALA A 215 3.24 17.70 7.20
CA ALA A 215 2.33 16.56 7.09
C ALA A 215 2.77 15.60 5.98
N ARG A 216 2.68 14.29 6.24
CA ARG A 216 3.02 13.23 5.28
C ARG A 216 1.86 12.29 4.99
N GLY A 217 1.82 11.76 3.78
CA GLY A 217 0.73 10.92 3.25
C GLY A 217 0.51 9.66 4.08
N THR A 218 1.58 8.96 4.45
CA THR A 218 1.57 7.79 5.35
C THR A 218 0.82 8.09 6.66
N SER A 219 1.29 9.06 7.46
CA SER A 219 0.61 9.45 8.70
C SER A 219 -0.79 9.99 8.48
N GLN A 220 -0.98 10.86 7.47
CA GLN A 220 -2.27 11.48 7.22
C GLN A 220 -3.34 10.46 6.87
N SER A 221 -3.01 9.44 6.05
CA SER A 221 -3.95 8.40 5.69
C SER A 221 -4.50 7.64 6.91
N ILE A 222 -3.67 7.40 7.93
CA ILE A 222 -4.09 6.78 9.20
C ILE A 222 -4.85 7.81 10.06
N ILE A 223 -4.33 9.03 10.23
CA ILE A 223 -4.99 10.09 11.02
C ILE A 223 -6.42 10.30 10.55
N GLN A 224 -6.62 10.48 9.24
CA GLN A 224 -7.95 10.70 8.67
C GLN A 224 -8.90 9.51 8.87
N ARG A 225 -8.34 8.30 9.05
CA ARG A 225 -9.14 7.11 9.35
C ARG A 225 -9.69 7.11 10.77
N PHE A 226 -8.96 7.65 11.74
CA PHE A 226 -9.35 7.63 13.14
C PHE A 226 -10.01 8.93 13.61
N LEU A 227 -9.67 10.07 13.01
CA LEU A 227 -10.13 11.38 13.46
C LEU A 227 -11.65 11.53 13.43
N VAL A 228 -12.33 10.82 12.52
CA VAL A 228 -13.79 10.78 12.41
C VAL A 228 -14.48 10.27 13.69
N ASP A 229 -13.83 9.36 14.42
CA ASP A 229 -14.33 8.81 15.68
C ASP A 229 -13.94 9.67 16.91
N ILE A 230 -13.12 10.70 16.68
CA ILE A 230 -12.72 11.68 17.71
C ILE A 230 -13.62 12.92 17.65
N ASP A 231 -13.59 13.63 16.53
CA ASP A 231 -14.35 14.86 16.29
C ASP A 231 -14.75 14.89 14.80
N PRO A 232 -16.00 14.51 14.47
CA PRO A 232 -16.46 14.44 13.08
C PRO A 232 -16.32 15.75 12.29
N ALA A 233 -16.53 16.91 12.94
CA ALA A 233 -16.48 18.21 12.28
C ALA A 233 -15.03 18.60 11.94
N PHE A 234 -14.11 18.42 12.89
CA PHE A 234 -12.69 18.64 12.66
C PHE A 234 -12.12 17.63 11.66
N ALA A 235 -12.50 16.36 11.77
CA ALA A 235 -12.13 15.30 10.83
C ALA A 235 -12.57 15.64 9.40
N ARG A 236 -13.78 16.17 9.23
CA ARG A 236 -14.26 16.61 7.91
C ARG A 236 -13.38 17.70 7.33
N ALA A 237 -13.04 18.73 8.11
CA ALA A 237 -12.17 19.81 7.65
C ALA A 237 -10.76 19.30 7.28
N GLN A 238 -10.18 18.43 8.11
CA GLN A 238 -8.86 17.83 7.88
C GLN A 238 -8.85 16.92 6.65
N TYR A 239 -9.86 16.06 6.49
CA TYR A 239 -9.97 15.14 5.34
C TYR A 239 -10.10 15.88 4.01
N LEU A 240 -10.93 16.94 3.97
CA LEU A 240 -11.09 17.75 2.75
C LEU A 240 -9.79 18.42 2.34
N ARG A 241 -8.96 18.85 3.30
CA ARG A 241 -7.65 19.44 3.04
C ARG A 241 -6.61 18.41 2.65
N PHE A 242 -6.57 17.27 3.36
CA PHE A 242 -5.71 16.14 3.03
C PHE A 242 -5.91 15.69 1.59
N ARG A 243 -7.15 15.42 1.17
CA ARG A 243 -7.39 14.95 -0.20
C ARG A 243 -7.05 16.02 -1.26
N SER A 244 -7.19 17.31 -0.97
CA SER A 244 -6.79 18.35 -1.92
C SER A 244 -5.28 18.48 -2.07
N LEU A 245 -4.52 18.15 -1.03
CA LEU A 245 -3.05 18.31 -1.01
C LEU A 245 -2.30 17.03 -1.38
N PHE A 246 -2.91 15.84 -1.22
CA PHE A 246 -2.19 14.57 -1.37
C PHE A 246 -2.77 13.64 -2.44
N VAL A 247 -4.06 13.73 -2.76
CA VAL A 247 -4.65 12.86 -3.79
C VAL A 247 -4.34 13.42 -5.17
N VAL A 248 -3.65 12.61 -5.97
CA VAL A 248 -3.18 12.97 -7.31
C VAL A 248 -3.57 11.92 -8.33
N GLN A 249 -3.39 12.26 -9.62
CA GLN A 249 -3.52 11.30 -10.72
C GLN A 249 -2.23 11.29 -11.55
N PRO A 250 -1.18 10.55 -11.12
CA PRO A 250 0.10 10.51 -11.81
C PRO A 250 -0.09 10.06 -13.25
N LEU A 251 0.42 10.85 -14.21
CA LEU A 251 0.23 10.63 -15.65
C LEU A 251 -1.24 10.51 -16.09
N ARG A 252 -2.19 10.95 -15.26
CA ARG A 252 -3.64 10.76 -15.40
C ARG A 252 -4.09 9.28 -15.41
N LEU A 253 -3.25 8.35 -14.93
CA LEU A 253 -3.46 6.90 -15.04
C LEU A 253 -4.25 6.28 -13.87
N GLY A 254 -4.63 7.04 -12.86
CA GLY A 254 -5.47 6.56 -11.76
C GLY A 254 -5.23 7.38 -10.49
N PRO A 255 -6.11 7.29 -9.50
CA PRO A 255 -5.91 7.98 -8.22
C PRO A 255 -4.76 7.34 -7.46
N ALA A 256 -3.92 8.18 -6.88
CA ALA A 256 -2.85 7.79 -5.96
C ALA A 256 -2.67 8.87 -4.89
N VAL A 257 -1.88 8.56 -3.88
CA VAL A 257 -1.60 9.47 -2.77
C VAL A 257 -0.10 9.75 -2.74
N ARG A 258 0.26 11.03 -2.69
CA ARG A 258 1.65 11.44 -2.53
C ARG A 258 2.13 11.23 -1.10
N GLU A 259 3.44 11.10 -0.92
CA GLU A 259 4.03 11.11 0.41
C GLU A 259 4.15 12.52 0.99
N TYR A 260 4.54 13.48 0.15
CA TYR A 260 4.65 14.89 0.49
C TYR A 260 3.52 15.68 -0.19
N PRO A 261 3.02 16.76 0.42
CA PRO A 261 1.93 17.55 -0.15
C PRO A 261 2.32 18.07 -1.56
N VAL A 262 1.34 18.24 -2.43
CA VAL A 262 1.55 18.83 -3.77
C VAL A 262 2.29 20.16 -3.63
N GLY A 263 3.36 20.31 -4.40
CA GLY A 263 4.29 21.45 -4.34
C GLY A 263 5.56 21.17 -3.54
N THR A 264 5.61 20.07 -2.80
CA THR A 264 6.79 19.64 -2.02
C THR A 264 7.14 18.19 -2.34
N ASP A 265 8.44 17.90 -2.37
CA ASP A 265 9.02 16.55 -2.46
C ASP A 265 9.98 16.33 -1.28
N GLY A 266 10.27 15.07 -0.99
CA GLY A 266 11.21 14.69 0.05
C GLY A 266 11.61 13.22 -0.07
N PRO A 267 12.53 12.75 0.80
CA PRO A 267 13.04 11.38 0.72
C PRO A 267 11.96 10.35 1.08
N ALA A 268 12.12 9.17 0.50
CA ALA A 268 11.43 7.95 0.90
C ALA A 268 11.99 7.44 2.24
N ASP A 269 11.18 6.68 2.98
CA ASP A 269 11.62 5.92 4.14
C ASP A 269 10.90 4.57 4.24
N VAL A 270 11.06 3.91 5.39
CA VAL A 270 10.48 2.60 5.69
C VAL A 270 8.95 2.60 5.63
N ASP A 271 8.29 3.71 6.01
CA ASP A 271 6.83 3.81 6.03
C ASP A 271 6.25 4.05 4.63
N SER A 272 6.92 4.90 3.84
CA SER A 272 6.44 5.27 2.51
C SER A 272 6.78 4.23 1.45
N GLY A 273 7.89 3.50 1.67
CA GLY A 273 8.56 2.74 0.63
C GLY A 273 9.03 3.66 -0.52
N PRO A 274 9.39 3.08 -1.68
CA PRO A 274 9.79 3.85 -2.85
C PRO A 274 8.71 4.84 -3.30
N LEU A 275 9.13 6.02 -3.75
CA LEU A 275 8.25 7.13 -4.14
C LEU A 275 8.23 7.42 -5.66
N PRO A 276 7.82 6.46 -6.52
CA PRO A 276 7.73 6.72 -7.96
C PRO A 276 6.75 7.86 -8.23
N LEU A 277 7.20 8.92 -8.88
CA LEU A 277 6.40 10.14 -9.13
C LEU A 277 5.89 10.80 -7.83
N GLY A 278 6.59 10.61 -6.71
CA GLY A 278 6.22 11.11 -5.37
C GLY A 278 5.06 10.34 -4.72
N VAL A 279 4.61 9.23 -5.31
CA VAL A 279 3.49 8.41 -4.80
C VAL A 279 3.96 7.47 -3.71
N SER A 280 3.24 7.45 -2.60
CA SER A 280 3.39 6.44 -1.55
C SER A 280 2.32 5.36 -1.74
N LEU A 281 2.75 4.13 -1.99
CA LEU A 281 1.84 3.00 -2.19
C LEU A 281 1.13 2.61 -0.88
N SER A 282 1.82 2.72 0.26
CA SER A 282 1.25 2.50 1.59
C SER A 282 0.17 3.55 1.90
N ALA A 283 0.48 4.84 1.71
CA ALA A 283 -0.51 5.91 1.87
C ALA A 283 -1.70 5.76 0.93
N THR A 284 -1.46 5.30 -0.31
CA THR A 284 -2.51 5.03 -1.31
C THR A 284 -3.44 3.91 -0.84
N ALA A 285 -2.89 2.80 -0.34
CA ALA A 285 -3.66 1.68 0.18
C ALA A 285 -4.49 2.08 1.42
N VAL A 286 -3.90 2.81 2.36
CA VAL A 286 -4.58 3.22 3.60
C VAL A 286 -5.63 4.29 3.36
N THR A 287 -5.41 5.18 2.40
CA THR A 287 -6.37 6.24 2.04
C THR A 287 -7.69 5.67 1.50
N LEU A 288 -7.70 4.45 0.97
CA LEU A 288 -8.95 3.73 0.69
C LEU A 288 -9.86 3.68 1.94
N GLY A 289 -9.28 3.32 3.09
CA GLY A 289 -9.99 3.26 4.36
C GLY A 289 -10.37 4.64 4.88
N ALA A 290 -9.46 5.61 4.80
CA ALA A 290 -9.74 7.00 5.17
C ALA A 290 -10.92 7.58 4.37
N ALA A 291 -10.93 7.36 3.04
CA ALA A 291 -12.03 7.77 2.17
C ALA A 291 -13.35 7.07 2.52
N ALA A 292 -13.29 5.77 2.85
CA ALA A 292 -14.47 5.01 3.25
C ALA A 292 -15.11 5.57 4.53
N VAL A 293 -14.32 5.84 5.58
CA VAL A 293 -14.86 6.38 6.84
C VAL A 293 -15.31 7.84 6.73
N ALA A 294 -14.69 8.62 5.84
CA ALA A 294 -15.10 10.01 5.54
C ALA A 294 -16.35 10.11 4.64
N GLY A 295 -16.92 8.98 4.21
CA GLY A 295 -18.08 8.92 3.32
C GLY A 295 -17.76 9.22 1.85
N ASP A 296 -16.49 9.34 1.46
CA ASP A 296 -16.04 9.58 0.08
C ASP A 296 -16.03 8.27 -0.73
N ARG A 297 -17.25 7.80 -1.04
CA ARG A 297 -17.47 6.55 -1.78
C ARG A 297 -16.85 6.57 -3.18
N GLN A 298 -16.74 7.75 -3.80
CA GLN A 298 -16.16 7.89 -5.13
C GLN A 298 -14.65 7.64 -5.08
N LEU A 299 -13.93 8.31 -4.19
CA LEU A 299 -12.50 8.12 -4.03
C LEU A 299 -12.19 6.70 -3.53
N ALA A 300 -12.92 6.20 -2.53
CA ALA A 300 -12.75 4.85 -2.02
C ALA A 300 -12.94 3.80 -3.14
N GLY A 301 -14.02 3.90 -3.92
CA GLY A 301 -14.25 2.99 -5.05
C GLY A 301 -13.14 3.06 -6.09
N ALA A 302 -12.67 4.27 -6.42
CA ALA A 302 -11.62 4.47 -7.40
C ALA A 302 -10.26 3.91 -6.95
N LEU A 303 -9.86 4.15 -5.70
CA LEU A 303 -8.65 3.57 -5.11
C LEU A 303 -8.73 2.05 -5.03
N ALA A 304 -9.89 1.49 -4.68
CA ALA A 304 -10.07 0.04 -4.66
C ALA A 304 -9.97 -0.56 -6.07
N ASN A 305 -10.61 0.05 -7.08
CA ASN A 305 -10.49 -0.40 -8.48
C ASN A 305 -9.05 -0.32 -8.99
N TYR A 306 -8.37 0.79 -8.71
CA TYR A 306 -7.00 1.00 -9.13
C TYR A 306 -6.03 0.05 -8.41
N GLY A 307 -6.28 -0.24 -7.13
CA GLY A 307 -5.54 -1.25 -6.37
C GLY A 307 -5.72 -2.68 -6.90
N GLU A 308 -6.92 -3.06 -7.34
CA GLU A 308 -7.13 -4.37 -8.01
C GLU A 308 -6.32 -4.50 -9.31
N LEU A 309 -6.02 -3.39 -9.96
CA LEU A 309 -5.21 -3.37 -11.17
C LEU A 309 -3.71 -3.42 -10.85
N LEU A 310 -3.20 -2.46 -10.08
CA LEU A 310 -1.77 -2.33 -9.79
C LEU A 310 -1.24 -3.36 -8.79
N GLY A 311 -2.08 -3.83 -7.87
CA GLY A 311 -1.67 -4.82 -6.88
C GLY A 311 -1.49 -6.23 -7.47
N VAL A 312 -1.84 -6.45 -8.74
CA VAL A 312 -1.71 -7.74 -9.44
C VAL A 312 -2.25 -8.90 -8.58
N PRO A 313 -3.56 -8.92 -8.26
CA PRO A 313 -4.13 -9.91 -7.37
C PRO A 313 -4.09 -11.31 -7.99
N VAL A 314 -3.72 -12.28 -7.16
CA VAL A 314 -3.90 -13.71 -7.39
C VAL A 314 -5.06 -14.17 -6.50
N SER A 315 -6.09 -14.76 -7.10
CA SER A 315 -7.31 -15.15 -6.38
C SER A 315 -7.70 -16.59 -6.72
N THR A 316 -8.05 -17.34 -5.68
CA THR A 316 -8.69 -18.65 -5.74
C THR A 316 -10.05 -18.55 -5.04
N PRO A 317 -10.92 -19.57 -5.09
CA PRO A 317 -12.18 -19.55 -4.33
C PRO A 317 -12.00 -19.40 -2.81
N TRP A 318 -10.81 -19.69 -2.28
CA TRP A 318 -10.52 -19.77 -0.85
C TRP A 318 -9.55 -18.71 -0.36
N SER A 319 -8.77 -18.09 -1.25
CA SER A 319 -7.64 -17.23 -0.90
C SER A 319 -7.47 -16.09 -1.91
N LYS A 320 -6.99 -14.94 -1.44
CA LYS A 320 -6.64 -13.80 -2.28
C LYS A 320 -5.37 -13.15 -1.73
N ARG A 321 -4.45 -12.78 -2.61
CA ARG A 321 -3.21 -12.07 -2.25
C ARG A 321 -2.75 -11.14 -3.36
N TYR A 322 -2.06 -10.07 -3.01
CA TYR A 322 -1.48 -9.12 -3.96
C TYR A 322 0.00 -9.40 -4.16
N ALA A 323 0.53 -9.04 -5.34
CA ALA A 323 1.95 -9.24 -5.69
C ALA A 323 2.47 -10.65 -5.34
N ALA A 324 1.66 -11.68 -5.64
CA ALA A 324 1.91 -13.09 -5.32
C ALA A 324 2.02 -13.45 -3.81
N GLY A 325 1.75 -12.52 -2.89
CA GLY A 325 1.82 -12.72 -1.44
C GLY A 325 3.21 -12.50 -0.84
N VAL A 326 4.13 -11.88 -1.57
CA VAL A 326 5.53 -11.70 -1.14
C VAL A 326 5.65 -10.85 0.13
N LEU A 327 4.72 -9.93 0.38
CA LEU A 327 4.70 -9.06 1.57
C LEU A 327 3.31 -9.10 2.23
N PRO A 328 3.03 -10.06 3.13
CA PRO A 328 1.73 -10.19 3.80
C PRO A 328 1.26 -8.92 4.51
N ILE A 329 2.18 -8.09 5.02
CA ILE A 329 1.83 -6.81 5.66
C ILE A 329 1.08 -5.85 4.71
N GLY A 330 1.43 -5.84 3.42
CA GLY A 330 0.71 -5.06 2.41
C GLY A 330 -0.73 -5.55 2.22
N ASP A 331 -0.93 -6.86 2.22
CA ASP A 331 -2.25 -7.47 2.20
C ASP A 331 -3.07 -7.11 3.46
N ALA A 332 -2.44 -7.04 4.63
CA ALA A 332 -3.11 -6.64 5.88
C ALA A 332 -3.61 -5.19 5.82
N PHE A 333 -2.80 -4.25 5.33
CA PHE A 333 -3.22 -2.86 5.12
C PHE A 333 -4.38 -2.75 4.13
N VAL A 334 -4.37 -3.51 3.04
CA VAL A 334 -5.45 -3.51 2.05
C VAL A 334 -6.73 -4.11 2.63
N ALA A 335 -6.64 -5.25 3.32
CA ALA A 335 -7.79 -5.91 3.94
C ALA A 335 -8.46 -4.98 4.95
N TRP A 336 -7.66 -4.41 5.87
CA TRP A 336 -8.12 -3.43 6.85
C TRP A 336 -8.73 -2.19 6.18
N SER A 337 -8.17 -1.70 5.08
CA SER A 337 -8.70 -0.54 4.34
C SER A 337 -10.03 -0.82 3.64
N LYS A 338 -10.22 -2.02 3.10
CA LYS A 338 -11.47 -2.43 2.45
C LYS A 338 -12.63 -2.62 3.40
N THR A 339 -12.36 -2.95 4.67
CA THR A 339 -13.38 -3.18 5.70
C THR A 339 -13.74 -1.93 6.51
N ALA A 340 -13.08 -0.80 6.25
CA ALA A 340 -13.17 0.39 7.09
C ALA A 340 -14.59 0.95 7.23
N ARG A 341 -15.00 1.20 8.48
CA ARG A 341 -16.15 2.05 8.86
C ARG A 341 -15.86 2.81 10.16
N PRO A 342 -16.56 3.92 10.43
CA PRO A 342 -16.53 4.55 11.76
C PRO A 342 -17.09 3.60 12.82
N TRP A 343 -16.50 3.59 14.02
CA TRP A 343 -16.93 2.74 15.14
C TRP A 343 -17.68 3.52 16.22
N VAL A 344 -17.35 4.80 16.38
CA VAL A 344 -17.91 5.67 17.42
C VAL A 344 -18.95 6.61 16.82
N SER A 345 -18.59 7.22 15.71
CA SER A 345 -19.37 8.26 15.05
C SER A 345 -20.36 7.71 14.02
N ALA A 346 -21.39 8.48 13.71
CA ALA A 346 -22.26 8.18 12.58
C ALA A 346 -21.52 8.39 11.24
N ALA A 347 -22.02 7.73 10.20
CA ALA A 347 -21.49 7.88 8.85
C ALA A 347 -21.51 9.35 8.40
N GLN A 348 -20.40 9.80 7.80
CA GLN A 348 -20.28 11.16 7.30
C GLN A 348 -21.01 11.33 5.95
N PRO A 349 -21.59 12.51 5.70
CA PRO A 349 -22.19 12.80 4.39
C PRO A 349 -21.10 12.82 3.31
N PRO A 350 -21.39 12.37 2.08
CA PRO A 350 -20.40 12.34 1.02
C PRO A 350 -19.87 13.76 0.72
N PRO A 351 -18.56 13.94 0.55
CA PRO A 351 -18.00 15.21 0.10
C PRO A 351 -18.17 15.40 -1.40
N SER A 352 -17.91 16.62 -1.88
CA SER A 352 -17.80 16.90 -3.31
C SER A 352 -16.74 15.99 -3.96
N PRO A 353 -16.99 15.43 -5.15
CA PRO A 353 -16.02 14.63 -5.89
C PRO A 353 -14.64 15.29 -6.01
N VAL A 354 -13.58 14.57 -5.65
CA VAL A 354 -12.18 15.00 -5.94
C VAL A 354 -11.71 14.49 -7.31
N LEU A 355 -12.32 13.41 -7.80
CA LEU A 355 -12.02 12.82 -9.10
C LEU A 355 -13.10 13.20 -10.12
N THR A 356 -12.67 13.46 -11.36
CA THR A 356 -13.63 13.61 -12.46
C THR A 356 -14.34 12.29 -12.74
N ARG A 357 -15.57 12.34 -13.26
CA ARG A 357 -16.30 11.11 -13.68
C ARG A 357 -15.55 10.30 -14.75
N TRP A 358 -14.62 10.94 -15.46
CA TRP A 358 -13.84 10.39 -16.56
C TRP A 358 -12.44 9.94 -16.15
N TRP A 359 -12.14 9.85 -14.85
CA TRP A 359 -10.80 9.53 -14.35
C TRP A 359 -10.22 8.22 -14.93
N ARG A 360 -11.07 7.29 -15.36
CA ARG A 360 -10.69 6.01 -15.98
C ARG A 360 -10.29 6.13 -17.45
N LEU A 361 -10.78 7.15 -18.17
CA LEU A 361 -10.62 7.25 -19.62
C LEU A 361 -9.17 7.26 -20.09
N PRO A 362 -8.23 8.02 -19.48
CA PRO A 362 -6.85 8.02 -19.94
C PRO A 362 -6.21 6.62 -19.86
N PHE A 363 -6.49 5.87 -18.78
CA PHE A 363 -6.00 4.51 -18.63
C PHE A 363 -6.64 3.55 -19.65
N LEU A 364 -7.97 3.62 -19.81
CA LEU A 364 -8.68 2.80 -20.80
C LEU A 364 -8.21 3.08 -22.23
N ALA A 365 -7.91 4.34 -22.56
CA ALA A 365 -7.34 4.73 -23.85
C ALA A 365 -5.92 4.18 -24.02
N ALA A 366 -5.08 4.20 -22.98
CA ALA A 366 -3.76 3.61 -23.01
C ALA A 366 -3.82 2.08 -23.25
N LEU A 367 -4.76 1.38 -22.60
CA LEU A 367 -5.01 -0.04 -22.85
C LEU A 367 -5.46 -0.30 -24.29
N ALA A 368 -6.41 0.49 -24.81
CA ALA A 368 -6.88 0.37 -26.18
C ALA A 368 -5.76 0.63 -27.21
N LEU A 369 -4.90 1.61 -26.95
CA LEU A 369 -3.73 1.91 -27.77
C LEU A 369 -2.73 0.74 -27.76
N ALA A 370 -2.45 0.15 -26.59
CA ALA A 370 -1.57 -1.02 -26.49
C ALA A 370 -2.10 -2.20 -27.33
N VAL A 371 -3.41 -2.45 -27.29
CA VAL A 371 -4.07 -3.46 -28.14
C VAL A 371 -3.90 -3.10 -29.62
N LEU A 372 -4.21 -1.86 -30.02
CA LEU A 372 -4.08 -1.41 -31.41
C LEU A 372 -2.65 -1.61 -31.95
N LEU A 373 -1.65 -1.20 -31.16
CA LEU A 373 -0.23 -1.33 -31.52
C LEU A 373 0.20 -2.80 -31.68
N ALA A 374 -0.31 -3.69 -30.83
CA ALA A 374 -0.02 -5.13 -30.93
C ALA A 374 -0.60 -5.76 -32.21
N TRP A 375 -1.75 -5.28 -32.69
CA TRP A 375 -2.40 -5.77 -33.91
C TRP A 375 -1.92 -5.08 -35.21
N LEU A 376 -1.35 -3.88 -35.12
CA LEU A 376 -0.95 -3.06 -36.28
C LEU A 376 -0.05 -3.79 -37.31
N PRO A 377 0.99 -4.57 -36.92
CA PRO A 377 1.83 -5.28 -37.88
C PRO A 377 1.09 -6.39 -38.65
N LEU A 378 0.06 -6.99 -38.04
CA LEU A 378 -0.75 -8.05 -38.65
C LEU A 378 -1.75 -7.47 -39.65
N ILE A 379 -2.33 -6.31 -39.33
CA ILE A 379 -3.24 -5.58 -40.21
C ILE A 379 -2.48 -5.07 -41.44
N ARG A 380 -1.30 -4.46 -41.26
CA ARG A 380 -0.46 -3.96 -42.37
C ARG A 380 -0.01 -5.08 -43.31
N ARG A 381 0.33 -6.26 -42.80
CA ARG A 381 0.69 -7.42 -43.65
C ARG A 381 -0.48 -7.92 -44.49
N ARG A 382 -1.69 -7.95 -43.95
CA ARG A 382 -2.89 -8.30 -44.73
C ARG A 382 -3.17 -7.25 -45.80
N ALA A 383 -3.13 -5.97 -45.45
CA ALA A 383 -3.34 -4.88 -46.42
C ALA A 383 -2.31 -4.89 -47.56
N GLY A 384 -1.02 -5.14 -47.25
CA GLY A 384 0.03 -5.29 -48.25
C GLY A 384 -0.11 -6.54 -49.13
N ALA A 385 -0.54 -7.68 -48.56
CA ALA A 385 -0.81 -8.90 -49.32
C ALA A 385 -2.03 -8.77 -50.25
N SER A 386 -3.07 -8.05 -49.81
CA SER A 386 -4.26 -7.74 -50.62
C SER A 386 -3.95 -6.76 -51.76
N ALA A 387 -3.05 -5.78 -51.54
CA ALA A 387 -2.62 -4.85 -52.58
C ALA A 387 -1.71 -5.52 -53.65
N GLY A 388 -0.86 -6.48 -53.25
CA GLY A 388 -0.04 -7.25 -54.20
C GLY A 388 -0.82 -8.27 -55.04
N ALA A 389 -1.88 -8.86 -54.48
CA ALA A 389 -2.74 -9.80 -55.21
C ALA A 389 -3.61 -9.12 -56.29
N GLY A 390 -3.94 -7.84 -56.12
CA GLY A 390 -4.71 -7.06 -57.11
C GLY A 390 -3.90 -6.65 -58.35
N ILE A 391 -2.57 -6.69 -58.30
CA ILE A 391 -1.70 -6.41 -59.47
C ILE A 391 -1.43 -7.71 -60.26
N ALA A 392 -1.43 -8.88 -59.62
CA ALA A 392 -1.17 -10.16 -60.27
C ALA A 392 -2.37 -10.73 -61.07
N SER A 393 -3.60 -10.27 -60.82
CA SER A 393 -4.79 -10.74 -61.57
C SER A 393 -5.09 -9.95 -62.86
N ALA A 394 -4.24 -8.99 -63.23
CA ALA A 394 -4.40 -8.19 -64.46
C ALA A 394 -3.45 -8.62 -65.60
N GLY A 395 -2.64 -9.67 -65.42
CA GLY A 395 -1.55 -10.02 -66.33
C GLY A 395 -1.55 -11.44 -66.91
N ALA A 396 -2.69 -12.15 -66.95
CA ALA A 396 -2.76 -13.50 -67.51
C ALA A 396 -3.95 -13.66 -68.47
N GLY A 397 -3.78 -13.13 -69.68
CA GLY A 397 -4.67 -13.36 -70.82
C GLY A 397 -4.02 -12.79 -72.08
N GLY A 398 -3.27 -13.62 -72.82
CA GLY A 398 -2.75 -13.26 -74.12
C GLY A 398 -1.51 -14.04 -74.57
N ASP A 399 -1.76 -14.99 -75.47
CA ASP A 399 -0.92 -15.43 -76.60
C ASP A 399 0.24 -16.42 -76.41
N GLU A 400 -0.09 -17.66 -76.81
CA GLU A 400 0.79 -18.58 -77.53
C GLU A 400 1.27 -17.96 -78.86
N ALA A 401 2.56 -18.08 -79.17
CA ALA A 401 3.10 -18.67 -80.42
C ALA A 401 4.56 -18.22 -80.68
N GLY A 402 5.40 -19.17 -81.11
CA GLY A 402 6.44 -18.85 -82.12
C GLY A 402 7.91 -19.03 -81.76
N ALA A 403 8.40 -20.27 -81.93
CA ALA A 403 9.58 -20.65 -82.74
C ALA A 403 11.02 -20.16 -82.42
N ARG A 404 11.84 -21.17 -82.08
CA ARG A 404 13.11 -21.63 -82.72
C ARG A 404 14.44 -20.81 -82.61
N ARG A 405 15.44 -21.55 -82.09
CA ARG A 405 16.82 -21.84 -82.60
C ARG A 405 18.04 -20.98 -82.19
N GLY A 406 19.12 -21.71 -81.85
CA GLY A 406 20.55 -21.33 -81.81
C GLY A 406 21.12 -21.40 -80.39
N GLN A 407 21.76 -22.46 -79.88
CA GLN A 407 22.91 -23.31 -80.25
C GLN A 407 24.31 -22.69 -79.95
N ALA A 408 25.04 -23.41 -79.07
CA ALA A 408 26.50 -23.63 -78.96
C ALA A 408 27.41 -22.74 -78.09
N GLY A 409 28.30 -23.42 -77.33
CA GLY A 409 29.58 -22.94 -76.76
C GLY A 409 29.64 -22.98 -75.22
N ASP A 410 29.79 -24.12 -74.52
CA ASP A 410 30.95 -25.02 -74.29
C ASP A 410 32.00 -24.57 -73.24
N GLU A 411 32.39 -25.58 -72.42
CA GLU A 411 33.57 -25.76 -71.53
C GLU A 411 33.69 -24.94 -70.21
N GLN A 412 33.57 -25.59 -69.02
CA GLN A 412 34.60 -26.35 -68.24
C GLN A 412 35.76 -25.47 -67.72
N ALA A 413 36.34 -25.60 -66.52
CA ALA A 413 36.13 -26.32 -65.27
C ALA A 413 37.16 -25.71 -64.28
N GLY A 414 36.98 -25.82 -62.95
CA GLY A 414 38.04 -25.46 -62.01
C GLY A 414 37.62 -25.42 -60.54
N ALA A 415 38.06 -26.43 -59.79
CA ALA A 415 37.91 -26.65 -58.34
C ALA A 415 38.46 -25.49 -57.48
N GLY A 416 37.87 -25.16 -56.33
CA GLY A 416 38.14 -25.81 -55.04
C GLY A 416 38.28 -24.74 -53.93
N PRO A 417 38.22 -25.09 -52.63
CA PRO A 417 37.36 -24.43 -51.63
C PRO A 417 38.13 -23.67 -50.53
N GLU A 418 37.43 -22.80 -49.77
CA GLU A 418 37.66 -22.53 -48.32
C GLU A 418 36.61 -21.49 -47.84
N GLN A 419 35.56 -21.94 -47.14
CA GLN A 419 35.35 -21.79 -45.67
C GLN A 419 35.32 -20.34 -45.17
N GLY A 420 34.11 -19.85 -44.90
CA GLY A 420 33.83 -18.59 -44.20
C GLY A 420 32.72 -18.75 -43.17
N ASP A 421 33.01 -18.27 -41.97
CA ASP A 421 32.14 -17.76 -40.91
C ASP A 421 31.03 -18.63 -40.30
N GLU A 422 31.31 -19.14 -39.09
CA GLU A 422 30.34 -19.19 -37.98
C GLU A 422 30.90 -18.43 -36.78
N PRO A 423 30.08 -17.66 -36.04
CA PRO A 423 30.39 -17.23 -34.68
C PRO A 423 29.63 -18.08 -33.66
N VAL A 424 30.36 -18.79 -32.80
CA VAL A 424 29.83 -19.36 -31.55
C VAL A 424 30.71 -18.88 -30.40
N GLY A 425 30.19 -17.94 -29.60
CA GLY A 425 30.80 -17.50 -28.35
C GLY A 425 29.95 -17.93 -27.17
N ALA A 426 30.36 -19.01 -26.50
CA ALA A 426 29.82 -19.49 -25.25
C ALA A 426 30.88 -19.40 -24.14
N LEU A 427 30.40 -19.09 -22.93
CA LEU A 427 30.94 -19.46 -21.61
C LEU A 427 32.33 -18.93 -21.21
N GLY A 428 32.30 -17.99 -20.25
CA GLY A 428 33.44 -17.61 -19.44
C GLY A 428 33.62 -18.51 -18.22
N VAL A 429 34.88 -18.81 -17.91
CA VAL A 429 35.39 -19.21 -16.59
C VAL A 429 36.87 -18.78 -16.49
N ALA A 430 37.21 -18.01 -15.45
CA ALA A 430 38.48 -17.99 -14.69
C ALA A 430 38.45 -16.70 -13.82
N ALA A 431 38.31 -16.77 -12.50
CA ALA A 431 39.32 -17.14 -11.49
C ALA A 431 40.48 -16.12 -11.38
N GLY A 432 40.59 -15.48 -10.21
CA GLY A 432 41.68 -14.58 -9.86
C GLY A 432 41.55 -14.08 -8.42
N HIS A 433 42.18 -14.81 -7.51
CA HIS A 433 42.43 -14.46 -6.11
C HIS A 433 43.34 -13.24 -5.97
N GLY A 434 43.20 -12.52 -4.85
CA GLY A 434 44.14 -11.53 -4.36
C GLY A 434 43.78 -11.12 -2.92
N GLU A 435 44.44 -11.77 -1.97
CA GLU A 435 44.46 -11.48 -0.53
C GLU A 435 45.24 -10.19 -0.24
N GLU A 436 44.86 -9.45 0.81
CA GLU A 436 45.81 -8.66 1.61
C GLU A 436 45.30 -8.50 3.06
N GLU A 437 45.82 -9.37 3.92
CA GLU A 437 46.07 -9.20 5.37
C GLU A 437 47.14 -8.09 5.57
N ALA A 438 47.39 -7.39 6.68
CA ALA A 438 47.00 -7.45 8.09
C ALA A 438 47.57 -6.18 8.81
N ALA A 439 47.35 -6.14 10.13
CA ALA A 439 47.96 -5.32 11.20
C ALA A 439 47.23 -4.01 11.53
N GLY A 440 46.82 -3.72 12.77
CA GLY A 440 47.13 -4.33 14.06
C GLY A 440 47.53 -3.23 15.04
N HIS A 441 46.69 -2.93 16.03
CA HIS A 441 47.17 -2.43 17.33
C HIS A 441 46.10 -2.60 18.41
N GLU A 442 46.39 -3.49 19.35
CA GLU A 442 45.83 -3.49 20.69
C GLU A 442 46.31 -2.25 21.46
N ASP A 443 45.48 -1.70 22.32
CA ASP A 443 45.96 -1.23 23.61
C ASP A 443 44.96 -1.60 24.71
N ARG A 444 45.51 -2.23 25.74
CA ARG A 444 44.85 -2.67 26.97
C ARG A 444 45.51 -1.92 28.11
N GLY A 445 44.70 -1.30 28.96
CA GLY A 445 45.06 -0.94 30.34
C GLY A 445 44.01 0.01 30.89
N GLY A 446 43.48 -0.12 32.10
CA GLY A 446 43.70 -1.04 33.20
C GLY A 446 42.82 -0.57 34.39
N GLN A 447 42.33 -1.55 35.14
CA GLN A 447 41.89 -1.58 36.55
C GLN A 447 41.89 -0.28 37.40
N HIS A 448 40.81 -0.05 38.17
CA HIS A 448 40.71 -0.20 39.65
C HIS A 448 39.65 0.73 40.30
N ALA A 449 38.89 0.14 41.25
CA ALA A 449 38.32 0.68 42.51
C ALA A 449 37.67 2.09 42.49
N GLU A 450 36.40 2.27 42.82
CA GLU A 450 35.76 2.23 44.15
C GLU A 450 34.23 2.20 44.01
#